data_AF-A0A2V7GQ93-F1
#
_entry.id   AF-A0A2V7GQ93-F1
#
_cell.length_a   1.000
_cell.length_b   1.000
_cell.length_c   1.000
_cell.angle_alpha   90.00
_cell.angle_beta   90.00
_cell.angle_gamma   90.00
#
_symmetry.space_group_name_H-M   'P 1'
#
loop_
_entity.id
_entity.type
_entity.pdbx_description
1 polymer ?
#
loop_
_entity_poly.entity_id
_entity_poly.type
_entity_poly.pdbx_seq_one_letter_code
_entity_poly.pdbx_strand_id
1 'polypeptide(L)'
;MTRPGASLPIDVRIPGVGRIKKQSGVHSRAERDDLVAMLRLLPKQGHGALVDDIQAGRRTVLEVYRHYVENTLAQLRGPQDDQALAPLLDPWLDTARVAEGTRDNRRDAFRALRPDGRRTYLLRELPDLLQAYRDRCELAETPRAFNIAKTAVQAFVRDKVGKRKPLTLLVADVPKLTEVAEGRPGLALADAIAVREQLGTPAARCWWSMCLTGMGPKEYWVDGWSVEPDRVRIKGEKAFGRVREVPLVDTPVRPEITVDGFTSALRRVSERRLTAHLTAQLERKPTPQEVAAAAHVDGPWKITPYQARKTFARWMEDARIPRARREIYRGHGKRDIGDVYERYEVAGYLQEDAQAMRALLGPQKLALAR
;
A
#
# COMPACT_ATOMS: atom_id res chain seq x y z
N MET A 1 -59.03 -9.40 6.50
CA MET A 1 -59.61 -8.04 6.39
C MET A 1 -58.48 -7.06 6.06
N THR A 2 -58.41 -6.63 4.79
CA THR A 2 -57.43 -5.63 4.30
C THR A 2 -57.94 -4.23 4.62
N ARG A 3 -57.08 -3.38 5.20
CA ARG A 3 -57.41 -1.96 5.49
C ARG A 3 -57.71 -1.23 4.17
N PRO A 4 -58.74 -0.36 4.10
CA PRO A 4 -58.97 0.50 2.93
C PRO A 4 -57.70 1.32 2.64
N GLY A 5 -57.19 1.26 1.41
CA GLY A 5 -55.97 1.96 0.99
C GLY A 5 -54.65 1.19 1.14
N ALA A 6 -54.64 -0.03 1.70
CA ALA A 6 -53.44 -0.86 1.73
C ALA A 6 -53.19 -1.53 0.38
N SER A 7 -51.94 -1.48 -0.12
CA SER A 7 -51.52 -2.24 -1.31
C SER A 7 -51.72 -3.75 -1.11
N LEU A 8 -51.78 -4.51 -2.19
CA LEU A 8 -51.91 -5.96 -2.12
C LEU A 8 -50.62 -6.61 -1.58
N PRO A 9 -50.70 -7.64 -0.72
CA PRO A 9 -49.51 -8.33 -0.25
C PRO A 9 -48.95 -9.27 -1.32
N ILE A 10 -47.62 -9.40 -1.35
CA ILE A 10 -46.88 -10.47 -2.01
C ILE A 10 -46.38 -11.43 -0.94
N ASP A 11 -46.69 -12.71 -1.10
CA ASP A 11 -46.16 -13.81 -0.29
C ASP A 11 -45.79 -14.96 -1.24
N VAL A 12 -44.50 -15.10 -1.53
CA VAL A 12 -43.98 -16.07 -2.51
C VAL A 12 -42.74 -16.75 -1.97
N ARG A 13 -42.61 -18.06 -2.22
CA ARG A 13 -41.37 -18.81 -2.00
C ARG A 13 -40.63 -18.96 -3.33
N ILE A 14 -39.36 -18.59 -3.34
CA ILE A 14 -38.50 -18.63 -4.51
C ILE A 14 -37.38 -19.64 -4.24
N PRO A 15 -37.24 -20.69 -5.07
CA PRO A 15 -36.15 -21.67 -4.94
C PRO A 15 -34.78 -20.98 -4.94
N GLY A 16 -33.91 -21.33 -3.99
CA GLY A 16 -32.56 -20.78 -3.87
C GLY A 16 -32.45 -19.45 -3.11
N VAL A 17 -33.57 -18.74 -2.84
CA VAL A 17 -33.56 -17.47 -2.09
C VAL A 17 -34.41 -17.56 -0.80
N GLY A 18 -35.55 -18.23 -0.84
CA GLY A 18 -36.45 -18.39 0.31
C GLY A 18 -37.78 -17.64 0.17
N ARG A 19 -38.41 -17.30 1.30
CA ARG A 19 -39.73 -16.63 1.31
C ARG A 19 -39.57 -15.11 1.23
N ILE A 20 -40.34 -14.48 0.34
CA ILE A 20 -40.53 -13.04 0.27
C ILE A 20 -41.96 -12.72 0.70
N LYS A 21 -42.09 -11.96 1.78
CA LYS A 21 -43.37 -11.46 2.29
C LYS A 21 -43.32 -9.94 2.43
N LYS A 22 -43.95 -9.21 1.50
CA LYS A 22 -43.91 -7.74 1.43
C LYS A 22 -45.22 -7.14 0.93
N GLN A 23 -45.40 -5.85 1.15
CA GLN A 23 -46.44 -5.06 0.49
C GLN A 23 -45.99 -4.76 -0.95
N SER A 24 -46.87 -4.97 -1.94
CA SER A 24 -46.52 -4.84 -3.36
C SER A 24 -46.42 -3.39 -3.83
N GLY A 25 -47.09 -2.46 -3.15
CA GLY A 25 -47.27 -1.08 -3.62
C GLY A 25 -48.28 -0.93 -4.77
N VAL A 26 -48.93 -2.01 -5.21
CA VAL A 26 -49.99 -1.99 -6.24
C VAL A 26 -51.36 -2.35 -5.66
N HIS A 27 -52.42 -1.89 -6.32
CA HIS A 27 -53.80 -2.09 -5.87
C HIS A 27 -54.59 -3.06 -6.75
N SER A 28 -54.12 -3.37 -7.96
CA SER A 28 -54.76 -4.34 -8.84
C SER A 28 -54.18 -5.74 -8.68
N ARG A 29 -55.04 -6.77 -8.83
CA ARG A 29 -54.60 -8.17 -8.77
C ARG A 29 -53.67 -8.55 -9.93
N ALA A 30 -53.94 -8.02 -11.12
CA ALA A 30 -53.14 -8.27 -12.32
C ALA A 30 -51.68 -7.80 -12.13
N GLU A 31 -51.47 -6.54 -11.73
CA GLU A 31 -50.12 -6.02 -11.49
C GLU A 31 -49.40 -6.81 -10.38
N ARG A 32 -50.12 -7.22 -9.33
CA ARG A 32 -49.54 -8.04 -8.26
C ARG A 32 -49.07 -9.40 -8.79
N ASP A 33 -49.85 -10.04 -9.66
CA ASP A 33 -49.51 -11.33 -10.24
C ASP A 33 -48.30 -11.21 -11.20
N ASP A 34 -48.20 -10.09 -11.94
CA ASP A 34 -47.02 -9.79 -12.77
C ASP A 34 -45.75 -9.61 -11.93
N LEU A 35 -45.83 -8.91 -10.79
CA LEU A 35 -44.71 -8.76 -9.85
C LEU A 35 -44.26 -10.13 -9.31
N VAL A 36 -45.22 -11.02 -9.01
CA VAL A 36 -44.92 -12.40 -8.55
C VAL A 36 -44.28 -13.23 -9.66
N ALA A 37 -44.74 -13.09 -10.90
CA ALA A 37 -44.17 -13.77 -12.06
C ALA A 37 -42.71 -13.34 -12.30
N MET A 38 -42.44 -12.02 -12.31
CA MET A 38 -41.09 -11.47 -12.39
C MET A 38 -40.18 -12.06 -11.32
N LEU A 39 -40.59 -12.03 -10.04
CA LEU A 39 -39.77 -12.53 -8.93
C LEU A 39 -39.36 -14.00 -9.09
N ARG A 40 -40.18 -14.83 -9.75
CA ARG A 40 -39.87 -16.23 -10.05
C ARG A 40 -38.94 -16.41 -11.24
N LEU A 41 -38.94 -15.45 -12.18
CA LEU A 41 -38.14 -15.50 -13.40
C LEU A 41 -36.73 -14.93 -13.20
N LEU A 42 -36.57 -13.88 -12.38
CA LEU A 42 -35.27 -13.23 -12.15
C LEU A 42 -34.12 -14.21 -11.83
N PRO A 43 -34.25 -15.20 -10.91
CA PRO A 43 -33.16 -16.13 -10.64
C PRO A 43 -32.84 -17.04 -11.83
N LYS A 44 -33.85 -17.45 -12.60
CA LYS A 44 -33.69 -18.30 -13.78
C LYS A 44 -32.97 -17.58 -14.92
N GLN A 45 -33.07 -16.26 -14.95
CA GLN A 45 -32.40 -15.37 -15.91
C GLN A 45 -31.03 -14.88 -15.39
N GLY A 46 -30.52 -15.42 -14.29
CA GLY A 46 -29.22 -15.03 -13.73
C GLY A 46 -29.25 -13.77 -12.84
N HIS A 47 -30.42 -13.21 -12.57
CA HIS A 47 -30.62 -12.01 -11.73
C HIS A 47 -31.00 -12.34 -10.27
N GLY A 48 -30.59 -13.50 -9.74
CA GLY A 48 -30.93 -13.93 -8.37
C GLY A 48 -30.57 -12.93 -7.28
N ALA A 49 -29.46 -12.20 -7.45
CA ALA A 49 -29.02 -11.17 -6.51
C ALA A 49 -30.03 -10.00 -6.34
N LEU A 50 -30.85 -9.71 -7.35
CA LEU A 50 -31.91 -8.69 -7.23
C LEU A 50 -33.04 -9.17 -6.33
N VAL A 51 -33.32 -10.47 -6.34
CA VAL A 51 -34.32 -11.09 -5.46
C VAL A 51 -33.83 -11.07 -4.00
N ASP A 52 -32.53 -11.32 -3.78
CA ASP A 52 -31.90 -11.17 -2.46
C ASP A 52 -31.96 -9.72 -1.95
N ASP A 53 -31.71 -8.75 -2.83
CA ASP A 53 -31.81 -7.32 -2.50
C ASP A 53 -33.24 -6.90 -2.14
N ILE A 54 -34.24 -7.38 -2.89
CA ILE A 54 -35.65 -7.17 -2.57
C ILE A 54 -35.97 -7.80 -1.21
N GLN A 55 -35.61 -9.06 -0.98
CA GLN A 55 -35.89 -9.78 0.26
C GLN A 55 -35.34 -9.03 1.48
N ALA A 56 -34.07 -8.63 1.41
CA ALA A 56 -33.39 -7.87 2.45
C ALA A 56 -33.88 -6.41 2.60
N GLY A 57 -34.79 -5.95 1.73
CA GLY A 57 -35.31 -4.57 1.78
C GLY A 57 -34.35 -3.52 1.25
N ARG A 58 -33.31 -3.93 0.52
CA ARG A 58 -32.37 -3.02 -0.15
C ARG A 58 -32.94 -2.41 -1.42
N ARG A 59 -33.98 -3.03 -2.01
CA ARG A 59 -34.72 -2.54 -3.18
C ARG A 59 -36.22 -2.75 -3.01
N THR A 60 -37.00 -1.93 -3.72
CA THR A 60 -38.44 -2.14 -3.83
C THR A 60 -38.76 -3.10 -4.99
N VAL A 61 -39.87 -3.83 -4.88
CA VAL A 61 -40.31 -4.74 -5.96
C VAL A 61 -40.66 -3.95 -7.23
N LEU A 62 -41.27 -2.77 -7.06
CA LEU A 62 -41.69 -1.88 -8.15
C LEU A 62 -40.52 -1.30 -8.96
N GLU A 63 -39.44 -0.89 -8.29
CA GLU A 63 -38.23 -0.40 -8.96
C GLU A 63 -37.65 -1.48 -9.89
N VAL A 64 -37.51 -2.71 -9.39
CA VAL A 64 -37.01 -3.84 -10.20
C VAL A 64 -37.98 -4.17 -11.34
N TYR A 65 -39.29 -4.10 -11.09
CA TYR A 65 -40.32 -4.37 -12.09
C TYR A 65 -40.30 -3.40 -13.26
N ARG A 66 -40.11 -2.09 -13.00
CA ARG A 66 -39.95 -1.10 -14.08
C ARG A 66 -38.80 -1.47 -15.01
N HIS A 67 -37.63 -1.76 -14.44
CA HIS A 67 -36.44 -2.15 -15.23
C HIS A 67 -36.58 -3.53 -15.90
N TYR A 68 -37.37 -4.43 -15.33
CA TYR A 68 -37.71 -5.72 -15.94
C TYR A 68 -38.56 -5.55 -17.20
N VAL A 69 -39.63 -4.74 -17.12
CA VAL A 69 -40.53 -4.47 -18.25
C VAL A 69 -39.82 -3.70 -19.36
N GLU A 70 -38.96 -2.74 -19.02
CA GLU A 70 -38.18 -1.95 -19.97
C GLU A 70 -36.96 -2.69 -20.55
N ASN A 71 -36.69 -3.91 -20.09
CA ASN A 71 -35.48 -4.68 -20.42
C ASN A 71 -34.17 -3.93 -20.12
N THR A 72 -34.17 -3.11 -19.06
CA THR A 72 -33.03 -2.30 -18.60
C THR A 72 -32.44 -2.82 -17.29
N LEU A 73 -32.70 -4.07 -16.90
CA LEU A 73 -32.16 -4.67 -15.67
C LEU A 73 -30.62 -4.62 -15.56
N ALA A 74 -29.91 -4.69 -16.68
CA ALA A 74 -28.45 -4.52 -16.70
C ALA A 74 -28.00 -3.11 -16.31
N GLN A 75 -28.88 -2.12 -16.47
CA GLN A 75 -28.65 -0.71 -16.12
C GLN A 75 -29.14 -0.37 -14.70
N LEU A 76 -29.78 -1.32 -14.02
CA LEU A 76 -30.31 -1.14 -12.67
C LEU A 76 -29.16 -1.00 -11.67
N ARG A 77 -28.90 0.26 -11.27
CA ARG A 77 -27.88 0.67 -10.28
C ARG A 77 -28.01 -0.14 -9.00
N GLY A 78 -26.91 -0.53 -8.37
CA GLY A 78 -26.88 -1.19 -7.06
C GLY A 78 -27.63 -0.40 -5.97
N PRO A 79 -28.20 -1.06 -4.94
CA PRO A 79 -29.01 -0.40 -3.91
C PRO A 79 -28.24 0.59 -3.02
N GLN A 80 -26.93 0.70 -3.19
CA GLN A 80 -26.06 1.62 -2.45
C GLN A 80 -25.32 2.59 -3.38
N ASP A 81 -25.55 2.53 -4.70
CA ASP A 81 -24.77 3.28 -5.69
C ASP A 81 -24.93 4.79 -5.52
N ASP A 82 -26.09 5.22 -5.04
CA ASP A 82 -26.42 6.62 -4.77
C ASP A 82 -26.11 7.04 -3.33
N GLN A 83 -25.54 6.15 -2.50
CA GLN A 83 -25.11 6.50 -1.15
C GLN A 83 -23.83 7.34 -1.19
N ALA A 84 -23.71 8.27 -0.25
CA ALA A 84 -22.48 8.99 -0.02
C ALA A 84 -21.36 8.01 0.37
N LEU A 85 -20.16 8.24 -0.16
CA LEU A 85 -18.99 7.39 0.04
C LEU A 85 -18.48 7.44 1.49
N ALA A 86 -18.46 8.63 2.11
CA ALA A 86 -17.83 8.83 3.42
C ALA A 86 -18.44 7.96 4.53
N PRO A 87 -19.78 7.88 4.70
CA PRO A 87 -20.41 6.99 5.68
C PRO A 87 -20.07 5.49 5.52
N LEU A 88 -19.70 5.05 4.32
CA LEU A 88 -19.28 3.67 4.07
C LEU A 88 -17.78 3.47 4.26
N LEU A 89 -17.00 4.49 3.90
CA LEU A 89 -15.54 4.48 3.89
C LEU A 89 -14.94 4.57 5.30
N ASP A 90 -15.38 5.52 6.11
CA ASP A 90 -14.74 5.78 7.40
C ASP A 90 -14.85 4.57 8.34
N PRO A 91 -16.04 3.95 8.54
CA PRO A 91 -16.14 2.73 9.33
C PRO A 91 -15.35 1.56 8.76
N TRP A 92 -15.19 1.48 7.43
CA TRP A 92 -14.38 0.44 6.81
C TRP A 92 -12.89 0.61 7.11
N LEU A 93 -12.38 1.83 7.03
CA LEU A 93 -10.98 2.11 7.34
C LEU A 93 -10.67 1.79 8.81
N ASP A 94 -11.58 2.14 9.72
CA ASP A 94 -11.37 1.95 11.16
C ASP A 94 -11.46 0.47 11.56
N THR A 95 -12.33 -0.30 10.91
CA THR A 95 -12.53 -1.74 11.22
C THR A 95 -11.65 -2.67 10.37
N ALA A 96 -10.92 -2.16 9.38
CA ALA A 96 -10.06 -2.98 8.54
C ALA A 96 -8.97 -3.69 9.37
N ARG A 97 -8.97 -5.03 9.33
CA ARG A 97 -7.96 -5.90 9.93
C ARG A 97 -6.69 -5.94 9.07
N VAL A 98 -6.00 -4.81 8.99
CA VAL A 98 -4.73 -4.65 8.28
C VAL A 98 -3.73 -3.92 9.18
N ALA A 99 -2.44 -4.00 8.84
CA ALA A 99 -1.41 -3.22 9.52
C ALA A 99 -1.71 -1.72 9.42
N GLU A 100 -1.35 -0.95 10.45
CA GLU A 100 -1.62 0.49 10.56
C GLU A 100 -1.14 1.27 9.32
N GLY A 101 0.10 1.07 8.88
CA GLY A 101 0.60 1.73 7.66
C GLY A 101 -0.16 1.33 6.38
N THR A 102 -0.82 0.18 6.34
CA THR A 102 -1.73 -0.16 5.21
C THR A 102 -3.05 0.59 5.32
N ARG A 103 -3.56 0.80 6.53
CA ARG A 103 -4.74 1.63 6.79
C ARG A 103 -4.50 3.09 6.38
N ASP A 104 -3.34 3.64 6.73
CA ASP A 104 -2.96 5.01 6.37
C ASP A 104 -2.81 5.18 4.86
N ASN A 105 -2.12 4.25 4.19
CA ASN A 105 -2.03 4.25 2.72
C ASN A 105 -3.42 4.23 2.05
N ARG A 106 -4.39 3.49 2.60
CA ARG A 106 -5.77 3.49 2.11
C ARG A 106 -6.43 4.84 2.32
N ARG A 107 -6.25 5.45 3.50
CA ARG A 107 -6.81 6.77 3.83
C ARG A 107 -6.26 7.84 2.89
N ASP A 108 -4.95 7.86 2.66
CA ASP A 108 -4.29 8.78 1.74
C ASP A 108 -4.71 8.56 0.29
N ALA A 109 -4.88 7.31 -0.15
CA ALA A 109 -5.42 7.00 -1.47
C ALA A 109 -6.81 7.63 -1.67
N PHE A 110 -7.75 7.39 -0.75
CA PHE A 110 -9.10 7.98 -0.85
C PHE A 110 -9.10 9.50 -0.70
N ARG A 111 -8.12 10.11 -0.01
CA ARG A 111 -7.93 11.55 -0.01
C ARG A 111 -7.47 12.04 -1.39
N ALA A 112 -6.49 11.38 -2.01
CA ALA A 112 -5.96 11.75 -3.32
C ALA A 112 -6.97 11.59 -4.48
N LEU A 113 -7.92 10.64 -4.36
CA LEU A 113 -9.01 10.47 -5.31
C LEU A 113 -10.03 11.63 -5.28
N ARG A 114 -10.15 12.33 -4.15
CA ARG A 114 -11.16 13.37 -3.90
C ARG A 114 -10.50 14.76 -3.89
N PRO A 115 -10.25 15.38 -5.06
CA PRO A 115 -9.53 16.64 -5.14
C PRO A 115 -10.28 17.79 -4.45
N ASP A 116 -11.61 17.73 -4.42
CA ASP A 116 -12.43 18.68 -3.67
C ASP A 116 -12.99 18.00 -2.40
N GLY A 117 -12.30 18.21 -1.28
CA GLY A 117 -12.71 17.65 0.01
C GLY A 117 -14.04 18.18 0.55
N ARG A 118 -14.65 19.21 -0.08
CA ARG A 118 -15.94 19.78 0.33
C ARG A 118 -17.12 19.13 -0.38
N ARG A 119 -16.88 18.53 -1.55
CA ARG A 119 -17.92 17.83 -2.32
C ARG A 119 -18.27 16.49 -1.67
N THR A 120 -19.57 16.20 -1.62
CA THR A 120 -20.04 14.84 -1.33
C THR A 120 -19.88 13.97 -2.57
N TYR A 121 -19.10 12.91 -2.46
CA TYR A 121 -18.92 11.91 -3.51
C TYR A 121 -19.80 10.69 -3.23
N LEU A 122 -20.34 10.10 -4.27
CA LEU A 122 -21.19 8.92 -4.23
C LEU A 122 -20.40 7.66 -4.53
N LEU A 123 -20.90 6.53 -4.04
CA LEU A 123 -20.27 5.23 -4.24
C LEU A 123 -20.08 4.90 -5.73
N ARG A 124 -21.07 5.22 -6.57
CA ARG A 124 -21.03 4.99 -8.02
C ARG A 124 -19.94 5.77 -8.76
N GLU A 125 -19.46 6.87 -8.18
CA GLU A 125 -18.47 7.74 -8.82
C GLU A 125 -17.04 7.20 -8.68
N LEU A 126 -16.84 6.11 -7.93
CA LEU A 126 -15.50 5.54 -7.70
C LEU A 126 -14.72 5.18 -8.98
N PRO A 127 -15.31 4.57 -10.03
CA PRO A 127 -14.60 4.32 -11.28
C PRO A 127 -14.09 5.61 -11.91
N ASP A 128 -14.93 6.64 -11.99
CA ASP A 128 -14.58 7.94 -12.60
C ASP A 128 -13.53 8.68 -11.76
N LEU A 129 -13.65 8.66 -10.44
CA LEU A 129 -12.65 9.23 -9.52
C LEU A 129 -11.31 8.52 -9.65
N LEU A 130 -11.32 7.19 -9.79
CA LEU A 130 -10.12 6.39 -9.95
C LEU A 130 -9.47 6.65 -11.31
N GLN A 131 -10.26 6.73 -12.40
CA GLN A 131 -9.77 7.07 -13.73
C GLN A 131 -9.17 8.49 -13.76
N ALA A 132 -9.87 9.48 -13.22
CA ALA A 132 -9.35 10.85 -13.13
C ALA A 132 -8.05 10.91 -12.30
N TYR A 133 -7.92 10.10 -11.25
CA TYR A 133 -6.67 10.01 -10.50
C TYR A 133 -5.56 9.29 -11.27
N ARG A 134 -5.90 8.26 -12.07
CA ARG A 134 -4.97 7.60 -13.00
C ARG A 134 -4.34 8.63 -13.94
N ASP A 135 -5.15 9.45 -14.58
CA ASP A 135 -4.69 10.42 -15.58
C ASP A 135 -3.79 11.48 -14.94
N ARG A 136 -4.11 11.94 -13.72
CA ARG A 136 -3.23 12.82 -12.94
C ARG A 136 -1.90 12.18 -12.60
N CYS A 137 -1.91 10.90 -12.20
CA CYS A 137 -0.69 10.17 -11.89
C CYS A 137 0.16 9.85 -13.12
N GLU A 138 -0.47 9.60 -14.27
CA GLU A 138 0.21 9.39 -15.54
C GLU A 138 0.93 10.67 -15.99
N LEU A 139 0.23 11.81 -15.95
CA LEU A 139 0.82 13.13 -16.23
C LEU A 139 1.97 13.49 -15.26
N ALA A 140 1.83 13.12 -13.99
CA ALA A 140 2.85 13.36 -12.96
C ALA A 140 3.92 12.26 -12.88
N GLU A 141 3.90 11.27 -13.76
CA GLU A 141 4.83 10.12 -13.76
C GLU A 141 4.93 9.39 -12.41
N THR A 142 3.79 9.21 -11.73
CA THR A 142 3.68 8.54 -10.42
C THR A 142 2.87 7.24 -10.47
N PRO A 143 3.26 6.23 -11.28
CA PRO A 143 2.47 5.02 -11.52
C PRO A 143 2.20 4.21 -10.23
N ARG A 144 3.17 4.19 -9.32
CA ARG A 144 3.06 3.49 -8.03
C ARG A 144 1.97 4.07 -7.13
N ALA A 145 1.83 5.40 -7.08
CA ALA A 145 0.83 6.06 -6.25
C ALA A 145 -0.58 5.66 -6.69
N PHE A 146 -0.81 5.69 -8.01
CA PHE A 146 -2.05 5.20 -8.60
C PHE A 146 -2.29 3.72 -8.32
N ASN A 147 -1.30 2.84 -8.51
CA ASN A 147 -1.48 1.40 -8.29
C ASN A 147 -1.83 1.04 -6.84
N ILE A 148 -1.25 1.77 -5.86
CA ILE A 148 -1.63 1.66 -4.44
C ILE A 148 -3.10 2.07 -4.26
N ALA A 149 -3.51 3.20 -4.84
CA ALA A 149 -4.88 3.67 -4.74
C ALA A 149 -5.89 2.73 -5.40
N LYS A 150 -5.60 2.22 -6.61
CA LYS A 150 -6.41 1.18 -7.26
C LYS A 150 -6.59 -0.03 -6.36
N THR A 151 -5.53 -0.51 -5.73
CA THR A 151 -5.59 -1.65 -4.81
C THR A 151 -6.47 -1.36 -3.59
N ALA A 152 -6.38 -0.14 -3.03
CA ALA A 152 -7.23 0.30 -1.93
C ALA A 152 -8.72 0.34 -2.32
N VAL A 153 -9.05 0.93 -3.48
CA VAL A 153 -10.42 1.00 -3.99
C VAL A 153 -10.97 -0.40 -4.28
N GLN A 154 -10.18 -1.28 -4.92
CA GLN A 154 -10.57 -2.67 -5.16
C GLN A 154 -10.87 -3.43 -3.86
N ALA A 155 -10.06 -3.24 -2.82
CA ALA A 155 -10.32 -3.84 -1.52
C ALA A 155 -11.61 -3.31 -0.88
N PHE A 156 -11.86 -2.00 -0.99
CA PHE A 156 -13.07 -1.37 -0.46
C PHE A 156 -14.34 -1.88 -1.15
N VAL A 157 -14.41 -1.84 -2.48
CA VAL A 157 -15.61 -2.28 -3.21
C VAL A 157 -15.85 -3.78 -3.05
N ARG A 158 -14.79 -4.59 -2.95
CA ARG A 158 -14.89 -6.01 -2.61
C ARG A 158 -15.58 -6.22 -1.26
N ASP A 159 -15.23 -5.44 -0.26
CA ASP A 159 -15.71 -5.63 1.13
C ASP A 159 -17.10 -5.03 1.36
N LYS A 160 -17.42 -3.90 0.72
CA LYS A 160 -18.69 -3.18 0.92
C LYS A 160 -19.77 -3.50 -0.10
N VAL A 161 -19.38 -3.82 -1.34
CA VAL A 161 -20.30 -4.04 -2.46
C VAL A 161 -20.37 -5.52 -2.81
N GLY A 162 -19.20 -6.16 -2.94
CA GLY A 162 -19.07 -7.59 -3.20
C GLY A 162 -18.43 -7.89 -4.56
N LYS A 163 -17.62 -8.96 -4.60
CA LYS A 163 -16.70 -9.32 -5.70
C LYS A 163 -17.30 -9.38 -7.11
N ARG A 164 -18.57 -9.74 -7.25
CA ARG A 164 -19.23 -10.00 -8.55
C ARG A 164 -20.27 -8.93 -8.91
N LYS A 165 -20.22 -7.76 -8.26
CA LYS A 165 -21.17 -6.67 -8.52
C LYS A 165 -20.64 -5.77 -9.63
N PRO A 166 -21.53 -5.14 -10.45
CA PRO A 166 -21.13 -4.28 -11.57
C PRO A 166 -20.09 -3.22 -11.20
N LEU A 167 -20.29 -2.52 -10.08
CA LEU A 167 -19.34 -1.49 -9.62
C LEU A 167 -17.92 -2.04 -9.35
N THR A 168 -17.82 -3.28 -8.84
CA THR A 168 -16.50 -3.92 -8.63
C THR A 168 -15.80 -4.23 -9.95
N LEU A 169 -16.56 -4.61 -10.98
CA LEU A 169 -16.02 -4.85 -12.33
C LEU A 169 -15.55 -3.54 -12.97
N LEU A 170 -16.36 -2.48 -12.90
CA LEU A 170 -16.00 -1.15 -13.43
C LEU A 170 -14.70 -0.62 -12.80
N VAL A 171 -14.53 -0.77 -11.48
CA VAL A 171 -13.26 -0.42 -10.80
C VAL A 171 -12.10 -1.32 -11.24
N ALA A 172 -12.36 -2.60 -11.50
CA ALA A 172 -11.32 -3.53 -11.95
C ALA A 172 -10.82 -3.18 -13.37
N ASP A 173 -11.71 -2.72 -14.24
CA ASP A 173 -11.44 -2.39 -15.64
C ASP A 173 -10.51 -1.17 -15.81
N VAL A 174 -10.46 -0.24 -14.84
CA VAL A 174 -9.54 0.92 -14.89
C VAL A 174 -8.08 0.42 -14.88
N PRO A 175 -7.30 0.49 -15.97
CA PRO A 175 -6.03 -0.24 -16.09
C PRO A 175 -4.95 0.26 -15.13
N LYS A 176 -4.09 -0.64 -14.65
CA LYS A 176 -2.89 -0.28 -13.85
C LYS A 176 -1.93 0.55 -14.69
N LEU A 177 -1.14 1.40 -14.04
CA LEU A 177 0.00 2.06 -14.68
C LEU A 177 1.24 1.17 -14.56
N THR A 178 2.07 1.15 -15.60
CA THR A 178 3.33 0.40 -15.60
C THR A 178 4.31 1.06 -14.65
N GLU A 179 4.81 0.31 -13.66
CA GLU A 179 5.86 0.78 -12.76
C GLU A 179 7.24 0.49 -13.35
N VAL A 180 8.06 1.51 -13.55
CA VAL A 180 9.48 1.33 -13.83
C VAL A 180 10.16 0.97 -12.51
N ALA A 181 10.80 -0.20 -12.46
CA ALA A 181 11.28 -0.82 -11.22
C ALA A 181 12.61 -0.25 -10.68
N GLU A 182 13.15 0.81 -11.27
CA GLU A 182 14.49 1.30 -10.94
C GLU A 182 14.47 2.18 -9.70
N GLY A 183 14.45 1.56 -8.53
CA GLY A 183 14.80 2.26 -7.30
C GLY A 183 16.32 2.47 -7.23
N ARG A 184 16.76 3.66 -6.79
CA ARG A 184 18.19 4.03 -6.65
C ARG A 184 19.10 2.93 -6.10
N PRO A 185 20.28 2.66 -6.67
CA PRO A 185 21.22 1.65 -6.16
C PRO A 185 21.83 2.10 -4.82
N GLY A 186 22.40 1.17 -4.05
CA GLY A 186 23.18 1.50 -2.84
C GLY A 186 24.39 2.38 -3.12
N LEU A 187 24.90 3.09 -2.11
CA LEU A 187 26.07 3.96 -2.28
C LEU A 187 27.38 3.16 -2.26
N ALA A 188 28.38 3.65 -3.00
CA ALA A 188 29.75 3.18 -2.88
C ALA A 188 30.30 3.53 -1.48
N LEU A 189 31.37 2.86 -1.05
CA LEU A 189 31.99 3.12 0.26
C LEU A 189 32.38 4.60 0.43
N ALA A 190 33.06 5.18 -0.56
CA ALA A 190 33.49 6.58 -0.53
C ALA A 190 32.30 7.55 -0.38
N ASP A 191 31.21 7.33 -1.12
CA ASP A 191 30.00 8.14 -1.03
C ASP A 191 29.30 8.04 0.33
N ALA A 192 29.24 6.83 0.89
CA ALA A 192 28.61 6.61 2.19
C ALA A 192 29.43 7.23 3.34
N ILE A 193 30.76 7.24 3.22
CA ILE A 193 31.67 7.96 4.13
C ILE A 193 31.44 9.46 3.99
N ALA A 194 31.39 10.00 2.78
CA ALA A 194 31.13 11.42 2.55
C ALA A 194 29.76 11.86 3.14
N VAL A 195 28.73 11.02 3.02
CA VAL A 195 27.43 11.26 3.69
C VAL A 195 27.60 11.26 5.21
N ARG A 196 28.31 10.27 5.77
CA ARG A 196 28.57 10.18 7.23
C ARG A 196 29.26 11.45 7.75
N GLU A 197 30.29 11.93 7.06
CA GLU A 197 31.07 13.11 7.44
C GLU A 197 30.28 14.41 7.34
N GLN A 198 29.31 14.48 6.43
CA GLN A 198 28.41 15.62 6.33
C GLN A 198 27.31 15.62 7.39
N LEU A 199 27.06 14.49 8.07
CA LEU A 199 26.08 14.38 9.15
C LEU A 199 26.69 14.79 10.49
N GLY A 200 25.88 15.40 11.36
CA GLY A 200 26.26 15.56 12.77
C GLY A 200 26.36 14.22 13.48
N THR A 201 27.20 14.13 14.51
CA THR A 201 27.59 12.88 15.21
C THR A 201 26.45 11.90 15.46
N PRO A 202 25.29 12.27 16.06
CA PRO A 202 24.22 11.31 16.34
C PRO A 202 23.61 10.71 15.07
N ALA A 203 23.42 11.53 14.03
CA ALA A 203 22.88 11.07 12.75
C ALA A 203 23.92 10.26 11.95
N ALA A 204 25.20 10.62 12.04
CA ALA A 204 26.30 9.87 11.43
C ALA A 204 26.39 8.44 11.99
N ARG A 205 26.26 8.27 13.33
CA ARG A 205 26.21 6.95 13.99
C ARG A 205 25.02 6.11 13.54
N CYS A 206 23.83 6.73 13.42
CA CYS A 206 22.64 6.05 12.93
C CYS A 206 22.80 5.60 11.46
N TRP A 207 23.28 6.51 10.61
CA TRP A 207 23.55 6.23 9.19
C TRP A 207 24.50 5.04 9.04
N TRP A 208 25.62 5.06 9.76
CA TRP A 208 26.61 3.99 9.69
C TRP A 208 26.05 2.65 10.18
N SER A 209 25.36 2.65 11.32
CA SER A 209 24.73 1.44 11.88
C SER A 209 23.73 0.81 10.90
N MET A 210 22.93 1.62 10.21
CA MET A 210 21.98 1.13 9.19
C MET A 210 22.70 0.62 7.93
N CYS A 211 23.78 1.27 7.49
CA CYS A 211 24.60 0.81 6.35
C CYS A 211 25.30 -0.53 6.62
N LEU A 212 25.62 -0.83 7.88
CA LEU A 212 26.28 -2.08 8.27
C LEU A 212 25.34 -3.26 8.53
N THR A 213 24.05 -2.98 8.77
CA THR A 213 23.09 -4.02 9.20
C THR A 213 21.92 -4.20 8.23
N GLY A 214 21.75 -3.26 7.29
CA GLY A 214 20.61 -3.28 6.37
C GLY A 214 19.27 -3.04 7.03
N MET A 215 19.25 -2.53 8.27
CA MET A 215 18.01 -2.19 8.95
C MET A 215 17.28 -1.06 8.21
N GLY A 216 15.96 -1.23 8.03
CA GLY A 216 15.08 -0.13 7.66
C GLY A 216 14.74 0.74 8.88
N PRO A 217 14.14 1.93 8.69
CA PRO A 217 13.80 2.81 9.81
C PRO A 217 12.92 2.15 10.87
N LYS A 218 11.88 1.42 10.45
CA LYS A 218 11.00 0.73 11.41
C LYS A 218 11.77 -0.31 12.24
N GLU A 219 12.68 -1.06 11.61
CA GLU A 219 13.48 -2.09 12.30
C GLU A 219 14.47 -1.46 13.30
N TYR A 220 15.10 -0.35 12.92
CA TYR A 220 16.11 0.31 13.75
C TYR A 220 15.54 1.06 14.94
N TRP A 221 14.38 1.74 14.78
CA TRP A 221 13.76 2.58 15.82
C TRP A 221 12.60 1.91 16.58
N VAL A 222 11.87 0.97 15.97
CA VAL A 222 10.57 0.49 16.49
C VAL A 222 10.59 -1.01 16.80
N ASP A 223 10.82 -1.86 15.79
CA ASP A 223 10.67 -3.32 15.94
C ASP A 223 11.71 -3.92 16.90
N GLY A 224 12.89 -3.31 16.95
CA GLY A 224 13.97 -3.67 17.85
C GLY A 224 14.92 -4.73 17.30
N TRP A 225 16.11 -4.75 17.88
CA TRP A 225 17.22 -5.62 17.48
C TRP A 225 18.16 -5.86 18.67
N SER A 226 18.94 -6.94 18.61
CA SER A 226 19.96 -7.29 19.60
C SER A 226 21.28 -7.63 18.92
N VAL A 227 22.38 -7.40 19.64
CA VAL A 227 23.72 -7.81 19.21
C VAL A 227 24.07 -9.09 19.95
N GLU A 228 24.50 -10.09 19.19
CA GLU A 228 25.09 -11.33 19.68
C GLU A 228 26.58 -11.33 19.28
N PRO A 229 27.44 -12.21 19.82
CA PRO A 229 28.89 -12.12 19.62
C PRO A 229 29.37 -12.08 18.16
N ASP A 230 28.63 -12.68 17.24
CA ASP A 230 28.99 -12.82 15.83
C ASP A 230 27.93 -12.26 14.86
N ARG A 231 26.80 -11.76 15.36
CA ARG A 231 25.66 -11.35 14.52
C ARG A 231 24.79 -10.27 15.14
N VAL A 232 24.00 -9.61 14.29
CA VAL A 232 22.91 -8.73 14.71
C VAL A 232 21.59 -9.41 14.39
N ARG A 233 20.74 -9.55 15.41
CA ARG A 233 19.41 -10.14 15.30
C ARG A 233 18.37 -9.03 15.20
N ILE A 234 17.66 -8.98 14.07
CA ILE A 234 16.69 -7.94 13.74
C ILE A 234 15.27 -8.53 13.77
N LYS A 235 14.37 -7.91 14.53
CA LYS A 235 12.94 -8.28 14.53
C LYS A 235 12.24 -7.57 13.37
N GLY A 236 11.44 -8.30 12.58
CA GLY A 236 10.66 -7.74 11.49
C GLY A 236 9.21 -8.22 11.50
N GLU A 237 8.27 -7.30 11.29
CA GLU A 237 6.82 -7.58 11.39
C GLU A 237 6.13 -7.90 10.06
N LYS A 238 6.73 -7.60 8.90
CA LYS A 238 6.01 -7.57 7.60
C LYS A 238 5.53 -8.92 7.03
N ALA A 239 5.85 -10.03 7.69
CA ALA A 239 5.17 -11.32 7.54
C ALA A 239 5.57 -12.18 8.76
N PHE A 240 4.59 -12.69 9.52
CA PHE A 240 4.73 -13.62 10.66
C PHE A 240 6.16 -13.75 11.21
N GLY A 241 6.55 -12.80 12.08
CA GLY A 241 7.72 -12.94 12.96
C GLY A 241 9.04 -13.23 12.25
N ARG A 242 9.33 -12.60 11.10
CA ARG A 242 10.65 -12.68 10.48
C ARG A 242 11.69 -12.01 11.38
N VAL A 243 12.22 -12.78 12.31
CA VAL A 243 13.56 -12.56 12.86
C VAL A 243 14.55 -12.89 11.75
N ARG A 244 15.45 -11.97 11.45
CA ARG A 244 16.61 -12.26 10.59
C ARG A 244 17.90 -11.93 11.31
N GLU A 245 18.93 -12.67 10.98
CA GLU A 245 20.28 -12.49 11.49
C GLU A 245 21.14 -11.95 10.36
N VAL A 246 22.00 -10.98 10.66
CA VAL A 246 22.91 -10.37 9.70
C VAL A 246 24.33 -10.34 10.26
N PRO A 247 25.37 -10.36 9.40
CA PRO A 247 26.76 -10.36 9.84
C PRO A 247 27.07 -9.19 10.77
N LEU A 248 27.75 -9.45 11.90
CA LEU A 248 28.21 -8.37 12.78
C LEU A 248 29.48 -7.74 12.22
N VAL A 249 29.36 -6.76 11.34
CA VAL A 249 30.53 -6.07 10.74
C VAL A 249 31.20 -5.14 11.75
N ASP A 250 30.41 -4.35 12.46
CA ASP A 250 30.81 -3.51 13.60
C ASP A 250 29.61 -3.42 14.56
N THR A 251 29.82 -2.97 15.79
CA THR A 251 28.75 -2.85 16.78
C THR A 251 27.79 -1.71 16.39
N PRO A 252 26.55 -1.99 15.99
CA PRO A 252 25.59 -0.94 15.70
C PRO A 252 25.25 -0.16 16.99
N VAL A 253 25.04 1.14 16.85
CA VAL A 253 24.70 2.04 17.95
C VAL A 253 23.18 2.09 18.11
N ARG A 254 22.69 2.32 19.33
CA ARG A 254 21.25 2.60 19.54
C ARG A 254 20.91 4.00 19.01
N PRO A 255 19.69 4.22 18.48
CA PRO A 255 19.30 5.56 18.04
C PRO A 255 19.28 6.55 19.21
N GLU A 256 20.07 7.61 19.12
CA GLU A 256 20.09 8.73 20.08
C GLU A 256 19.15 9.87 19.64
N ILE A 257 18.68 9.81 18.40
CA ILE A 257 17.77 10.79 17.80
C ILE A 257 16.53 10.08 17.29
N THR A 258 15.42 10.81 17.18
CA THR A 258 14.20 10.30 16.58
C THR A 258 14.38 10.03 15.09
N VAL A 259 13.51 9.18 14.52
CA VAL A 259 13.46 8.93 13.08
C VAL A 259 13.26 10.23 12.27
N ASP A 260 12.49 11.18 12.80
CA ASP A 260 12.25 12.48 12.18
C ASP A 260 13.50 13.36 12.24
N GLY A 261 14.23 13.34 13.36
CA GLY A 261 15.51 14.01 13.51
C GLY A 261 16.54 13.49 12.50
N PHE A 262 16.62 12.17 12.35
CA PHE A 262 17.50 11.51 11.38
C PHE A 262 17.12 11.85 9.93
N THR A 263 15.83 11.75 9.60
CA THR A 263 15.31 12.07 8.26
C THR A 263 15.56 13.54 7.91
N SER A 264 15.37 14.44 8.88
CA SER A 264 15.67 15.87 8.72
C SER A 264 17.15 16.14 8.49
N ALA A 265 18.05 15.40 9.17
CA ALA A 265 19.49 15.51 8.95
C ALA A 265 19.90 15.06 7.54
N LEU A 266 19.36 13.93 7.05
CA LEU A 266 19.59 13.46 5.69
C LEU A 266 19.03 14.42 4.63
N ARG A 267 17.88 15.06 4.91
CA ARG A 267 17.31 16.08 4.03
C ARG A 267 18.27 17.27 3.86
N ARG A 268 18.83 17.80 4.96
CA ARG A 268 19.83 18.88 4.91
C ARG A 268 21.11 18.49 4.16
N VAL A 269 21.56 17.24 4.28
CA VAL A 269 22.66 16.71 3.46
C VAL A 269 22.28 16.69 1.98
N SER A 270 21.08 16.22 1.66
CA SER A 270 20.56 16.17 0.29
C SER A 270 20.48 17.56 -0.35
N GLU A 271 19.98 18.55 0.38
CA GLU A 271 19.90 19.96 -0.07
C GLU A 271 21.28 20.56 -0.35
N ARG A 272 22.27 20.31 0.53
CA ARG A 272 23.67 20.74 0.31
C ARG A 272 24.27 20.07 -0.93
N ARG A 273 24.09 18.75 -1.09
CA ARG A 273 24.57 18.01 -2.27
C ARG A 273 23.90 18.48 -3.55
N LEU A 274 22.59 18.77 -3.52
CA LEU A 274 21.86 19.35 -4.65
C LEU A 274 22.44 20.70 -5.04
N THR A 275 22.69 21.57 -4.06
CA THR A 275 23.25 22.90 -4.29
C THR A 275 24.63 22.80 -4.94
N ALA A 276 25.50 21.92 -4.44
CA ALA A 276 26.82 21.65 -5.03
C ALA A 276 26.70 21.10 -6.46
N HIS A 277 25.78 20.16 -6.69
CA HIS A 277 25.52 19.58 -8.02
C HIS A 277 25.09 20.65 -9.03
N LEU A 278 24.08 21.46 -8.68
CA LEU A 278 23.62 22.57 -9.52
C LEU A 278 24.70 23.63 -9.72
N THR A 279 25.52 23.89 -8.70
CA THR A 279 26.63 24.86 -8.82
C THR A 279 27.65 24.40 -9.86
N ALA A 280 27.99 23.11 -9.85
CA ALA A 280 28.88 22.52 -10.84
C ALA A 280 28.26 22.52 -12.25
N GLN A 281 26.96 22.25 -12.37
CA GLN A 281 26.26 22.23 -13.67
C GLN A 281 26.05 23.62 -14.28
N LEU A 282 25.72 24.61 -13.46
CA LEU A 282 25.42 25.98 -13.90
C LEU A 282 26.67 26.85 -13.96
N GLU A 283 27.81 26.39 -13.41
CA GLU A 283 29.04 27.14 -13.22
C GLU A 283 28.84 28.46 -12.43
N ARG A 284 27.76 28.52 -11.65
CA ARG A 284 27.41 29.62 -10.75
C ARG A 284 26.58 29.14 -9.58
N LYS A 285 26.47 29.95 -8.54
CA LYS A 285 25.56 29.65 -7.41
C LYS A 285 24.10 29.58 -7.92
N PRO A 286 23.36 28.49 -7.64
CA PRO A 286 21.95 28.39 -8.00
C PRO A 286 21.12 29.34 -7.14
N THR A 287 20.03 29.85 -7.71
CA THR A 287 19.03 30.63 -6.99
C THR A 287 18.18 29.70 -6.10
N PRO A 288 17.52 30.23 -5.04
CA PRO A 288 16.63 29.43 -4.21
C PRO A 288 15.49 28.76 -5.00
N GLN A 289 14.99 29.40 -6.07
CA GLN A 289 13.93 28.87 -6.91
C GLN A 289 14.41 27.67 -7.74
N GLU A 290 15.63 27.73 -8.29
CA GLU A 290 16.25 26.61 -9.02
C GLU A 290 16.48 25.41 -8.09
N VAL A 291 16.95 25.65 -6.86
CA VAL A 291 17.10 24.59 -5.86
C VAL A 291 15.76 23.98 -5.49
N ALA A 292 14.72 24.80 -5.27
CA ALA A 292 13.39 24.32 -4.93
C ALA A 292 12.78 23.48 -6.07
N ALA A 293 12.87 23.95 -7.32
CA ALA A 293 12.38 23.23 -8.49
C ALA A 293 13.09 21.86 -8.64
N ALA A 294 14.41 21.83 -8.49
CA ALA A 294 15.20 20.60 -8.60
C ALA A 294 15.00 19.64 -7.41
N ALA A 295 14.66 20.14 -6.21
CA ALA A 295 14.46 19.31 -5.02
C ALA A 295 13.27 18.34 -5.15
N HIS A 296 12.31 18.64 -6.03
CA HIS A 296 11.17 17.78 -6.34
C HIS A 296 11.53 16.61 -7.25
N VAL A 297 12.61 16.74 -8.02
CA VAL A 297 13.08 15.72 -8.96
C VAL A 297 13.94 14.69 -8.22
N ASP A 298 13.89 13.45 -8.68
CA ASP A 298 14.82 12.44 -8.20
C ASP A 298 16.23 12.64 -8.80
N GLY A 299 17.28 12.52 -7.99
CA GLY A 299 18.65 12.63 -8.44
C GLY A 299 19.68 12.06 -7.46
N PRO A 300 20.95 11.94 -7.88
CA PRO A 300 22.03 11.32 -7.11
C PRO A 300 22.37 12.06 -5.81
N TRP A 301 22.00 13.33 -5.68
CA TRP A 301 22.17 14.13 -4.47
C TRP A 301 21.25 13.68 -3.31
N LYS A 302 20.12 13.02 -3.62
CA LYS A 302 19.06 12.76 -2.65
C LYS A 302 19.36 11.52 -1.83
N ILE A 303 19.49 11.70 -0.52
CA ILE A 303 19.75 10.65 0.46
C ILE A 303 18.51 10.40 1.30
N THR A 304 18.13 9.13 1.43
CA THR A 304 16.96 8.71 2.21
C THR A 304 17.38 7.66 3.23
N PRO A 305 16.61 7.43 4.31
CA PRO A 305 16.91 6.35 5.24
C PRO A 305 16.99 4.97 4.58
N TYR A 306 16.16 4.72 3.56
CA TYR A 306 16.17 3.44 2.83
C TYR A 306 17.44 3.26 1.97
N GLN A 307 18.11 4.36 1.62
CA GLN A 307 19.39 4.34 0.92
C GLN A 307 20.46 3.58 1.71
N ALA A 308 20.48 3.70 3.04
CA ALA A 308 21.41 2.95 3.91
C ALA A 308 21.24 1.44 3.78
N ARG A 309 19.99 0.94 3.74
CA ARG A 309 19.71 -0.49 3.52
C ARG A 309 20.17 -0.97 2.15
N LYS A 310 20.07 -0.14 1.12
CA LYS A 310 20.60 -0.48 -0.20
C LYS A 310 22.12 -0.42 -0.25
N THR A 311 22.74 0.50 0.48
CA THR A 311 24.20 0.55 0.68
C THR A 311 24.70 -0.75 1.31
N PHE A 312 24.04 -1.28 2.34
CA PHE A 312 24.36 -2.60 2.89
C PHE A 312 24.31 -3.70 1.83
N ALA A 313 23.24 -3.75 1.03
CA ALA A 313 23.08 -4.74 -0.04
C ALA A 313 24.18 -4.65 -1.10
N ARG A 314 24.60 -3.43 -1.46
CA ARG A 314 25.71 -3.17 -2.38
C ARG A 314 27.04 -3.59 -1.77
N TRP A 315 27.33 -3.24 -0.52
CA TRP A 315 28.60 -3.61 0.12
C TRP A 315 28.77 -5.11 0.27
N MET A 316 27.70 -5.86 0.51
CA MET A 316 27.78 -7.31 0.46
C MET A 316 28.12 -7.83 -0.94
N GLU A 317 27.62 -7.18 -1.99
CA GLU A 317 27.97 -7.51 -3.37
C GLU A 317 29.44 -7.19 -3.68
N ASP A 318 29.89 -6.00 -3.29
CA ASP A 318 31.28 -5.55 -3.43
C ASP A 318 32.24 -6.47 -2.64
N ALA A 319 31.80 -7.01 -1.50
CA ALA A 319 32.51 -8.00 -0.68
C ALA A 319 32.40 -9.44 -1.24
N ARG A 320 31.76 -9.63 -2.41
CA ARG A 320 31.56 -10.91 -3.10
C ARG A 320 30.75 -11.93 -2.30
N ILE A 321 29.87 -11.49 -1.41
CA ILE A 321 28.97 -12.37 -0.66
C ILE A 321 27.92 -12.97 -1.63
N PRO A 322 27.73 -14.31 -1.62
CA PRO A 322 26.78 -14.98 -2.49
C PRO A 322 25.36 -14.40 -2.44
N ARG A 323 24.70 -14.31 -3.59
CA ARG A 323 23.35 -13.73 -3.72
C ARG A 323 22.32 -14.37 -2.78
N ALA A 324 22.38 -15.70 -2.60
CA ALA A 324 21.49 -16.43 -1.69
C ALA A 324 21.57 -15.90 -0.25
N ARG A 325 22.79 -15.75 0.29
CA ARG A 325 23.06 -15.18 1.62
C ARG A 325 22.58 -13.72 1.71
N ARG A 326 22.86 -12.90 0.69
CA ARG A 326 22.38 -11.50 0.63
C ARG A 326 20.86 -11.39 0.72
N GLU A 327 20.11 -12.26 0.04
CA GLU A 327 18.64 -12.26 0.11
C GLU A 327 18.13 -12.75 1.49
N ILE A 328 18.83 -13.68 2.16
CA ILE A 328 18.54 -14.07 3.54
C ILE A 328 18.69 -12.87 4.49
N TYR A 329 19.84 -12.18 4.44
CA TYR A 329 20.13 -11.02 5.29
C TYR A 329 19.21 -9.83 5.02
N ARG A 330 18.65 -9.73 3.82
CA ARG A 330 17.63 -8.72 3.47
C ARG A 330 16.22 -9.13 3.84
N GLY A 331 16.02 -10.35 4.34
CA GLY A 331 14.71 -10.90 4.68
C GLY A 331 13.84 -11.13 3.45
N HIS A 332 14.45 -11.50 2.31
CA HIS A 332 13.80 -11.77 1.02
C HIS A 332 13.83 -13.25 0.62
N GLY A 333 14.48 -14.13 1.38
CA GLY A 333 14.44 -15.58 1.13
C GLY A 333 13.00 -16.09 0.98
N LYS A 334 12.76 -16.97 0.00
CA LYS A 334 11.48 -17.68 -0.12
C LYS A 334 11.35 -18.63 1.09
N ARG A 335 10.14 -19.09 1.41
CA ARG A 335 9.96 -20.20 2.35
C ARG A 335 9.87 -21.47 1.52
N ASP A 336 10.95 -21.86 0.86
CA ASP A 336 11.00 -23.24 0.36
C ASP A 336 11.57 -24.14 1.46
N ILE A 337 11.04 -25.36 1.55
CA ILE A 337 11.37 -26.33 2.61
C ILE A 337 12.89 -26.66 2.63
N GLY A 338 13.59 -26.49 1.50
CA GLY A 338 15.06 -26.56 1.42
C GLY A 338 15.81 -25.47 2.19
N ASP A 339 15.26 -24.25 2.28
CA ASP A 339 15.87 -23.12 3.00
C ASP A 339 15.83 -23.29 4.53
N VAL A 340 15.09 -24.27 5.04
CA VAL A 340 15.08 -24.62 6.48
C VAL A 340 16.27 -25.53 6.81
N TYR A 341 16.76 -26.32 5.86
CA TYR A 341 17.92 -27.20 6.05
C TYR A 341 19.26 -26.46 5.90
N GLU A 342 19.34 -25.40 5.07
CA GLU A 342 20.52 -24.52 5.01
C GLU A 342 20.68 -23.59 6.23
N ARG A 343 19.66 -23.44 7.07
CA ARG A 343 19.73 -22.58 8.28
C ARG A 343 20.71 -23.08 9.34
N TYR A 344 21.04 -24.37 9.33
CA TYR A 344 21.96 -24.95 10.31
C TYR A 344 23.42 -24.51 10.12
N GLU A 345 23.78 -23.94 8.96
CA GLU A 345 25.13 -23.40 8.68
C GLU A 345 25.24 -21.86 8.74
N VAL A 346 24.13 -21.15 9.04
CA VAL A 346 24.07 -19.68 8.98
C VAL A 346 25.10 -19.00 9.88
N ALA A 347 25.41 -19.58 11.05
CA ALA A 347 26.40 -19.01 11.98
C ALA A 347 27.83 -18.96 11.37
N GLY A 348 28.23 -19.98 10.60
CA GLY A 348 29.54 -20.00 9.93
C GLY A 348 29.64 -18.91 8.87
N TYR A 349 28.60 -18.78 8.04
CA TYR A 349 28.55 -17.78 6.99
C TYR A 349 28.50 -16.35 7.52
N LEU A 350 27.82 -16.11 8.65
CA LEU A 350 27.75 -14.78 9.26
C LEU A 350 29.14 -14.24 9.65
N GLN A 351 30.02 -15.10 10.17
CA GLN A 351 31.38 -14.70 10.55
C GLN A 351 32.27 -14.44 9.33
N GLU A 352 32.25 -15.36 8.35
CA GLU A 352 32.98 -15.21 7.09
C GLU A 352 32.55 -13.93 6.35
N ASP A 353 31.25 -13.73 6.21
CA ASP A 353 30.67 -12.58 5.53
C ASP A 353 30.97 -11.27 6.28
N ALA A 354 30.98 -11.30 7.63
CA ALA A 354 31.41 -10.15 8.43
C ALA A 354 32.88 -9.80 8.18
N GLN A 355 33.77 -10.81 8.10
CA GLN A 355 35.18 -10.60 7.80
C GLN A 355 35.38 -10.05 6.39
N ALA A 356 34.69 -10.59 5.38
CA ALA A 356 34.72 -10.10 4.01
C ALA A 356 34.27 -8.63 3.92
N MET A 357 33.20 -8.27 4.62
CA MET A 357 32.75 -6.88 4.71
C MET A 357 33.76 -5.99 5.43
N ARG A 358 34.34 -6.43 6.56
CA ARG A 358 35.39 -5.65 7.25
C ARG A 358 36.61 -5.42 6.36
N ALA A 359 37.03 -6.43 5.59
CA ALA A 359 38.13 -6.30 4.64
C ALA A 359 37.83 -5.27 3.54
N LEU A 360 36.61 -5.26 3.00
CA LEU A 360 36.15 -4.24 2.05
C LEU A 360 36.15 -2.82 2.66
N LEU A 361 35.62 -2.69 3.88
CA LEU A 361 35.44 -1.39 4.53
C LEU A 361 36.74 -0.82 5.10
N GLY A 362 37.76 -1.67 5.32
CA GLY A 362 39.04 -1.29 5.90
C GLY A 362 38.92 -0.85 7.36
N PRO A 363 40.04 -0.41 7.98
CA PRO A 363 40.03 0.21 9.30
C PRO A 363 39.27 1.53 9.22
N GLN A 364 37.98 1.47 9.54
CA GLN A 364 37.20 2.66 9.77
C GLN A 364 37.78 3.29 11.04
N LYS A 365 38.58 4.36 10.89
CA LYS A 365 38.94 5.19 12.03
C LYS A 365 37.63 5.58 12.69
N LEU A 366 37.36 5.01 13.86
CA LEU A 366 36.33 5.45 14.78
C LEU A 366 36.70 6.86 15.24
N ALA A 367 36.59 7.84 14.35
CA ALA A 367 36.65 9.27 14.64
C ALA A 367 35.32 9.75 15.23
N LEU A 368 34.65 8.88 15.98
CA LEU A 368 33.47 9.17 16.76
C LEU A 368 33.85 8.69 18.15
N ALA A 369 34.56 9.56 18.87
CA ALA A 369 34.93 9.38 20.26
C ALA A 369 33.74 8.87 21.07
N ARG A 370 34.05 8.01 22.04
CA ARG A 370 33.12 7.49 23.05
C ARG A 370 32.29 8.60 23.66
#